data_AF-A0A846BQW7-F1
#
_entry.id   AF-A0A846BQW7-F1
#
_cell.length_a   1.000
_cell.length_b   1.000
_cell.length_c   1.000
_cell.angle_alpha   90.00
_cell.angle_beta   90.00
_cell.angle_gamma   90.00
#
_symmetry.space_group_name_H-M   'P 1'
#
loop_
_entity.id
_entity.type
_entity.pdbx_description
1 polymer ?
#
loop_
_entity_poly.entity_id
_entity_poly.type
_entity_poly.pdbx_seq_one_letter_code
_entity_poly.pdbx_strand_id
1 'polypeptide(L)'
;MVNLTIPNAFQVTHEQFQQLVRVNRDWRLERTATGELVSMPPTGSITSNRNLDIEGQLWLWNRQTRLGQAFNSSGGFHLPNGSDR
;
A
#
# COMPACT_ATOMS: atom_id res chain seq x y z
N MET A 1 -3.84 -20.13 -3.22
CA MET A 1 -4.43 -18.81 -2.90
C MET A 1 -5.15 -18.97 -1.57
N VAL A 2 -4.78 -18.22 -0.54
CA VAL A 2 -5.45 -18.24 0.77
C VAL A 2 -6.34 -17.00 0.82
N ASN A 3 -7.61 -17.16 1.15
CA ASN A 3 -8.54 -16.05 1.26
C ASN A 3 -8.40 -15.41 2.66
N LEU A 4 -8.20 -14.09 2.71
CA LEU A 4 -8.26 -13.32 3.95
C LEU A 4 -9.69 -12.80 4.13
N THR A 5 -10.36 -13.25 5.18
CA THR A 5 -11.68 -12.73 5.60
C THR A 5 -11.49 -11.90 6.86
N ILE A 6 -11.91 -10.64 6.81
CA ILE A 6 -11.77 -9.69 7.93
C ILE A 6 -13.16 -9.51 8.55
N PRO A 7 -13.36 -9.85 9.84
CA PRO A 7 -14.65 -9.67 10.50
C PRO A 7 -15.06 -8.20 10.55
N ASN A 8 -16.37 -7.94 10.56
CA ASN A 8 -16.90 -6.60 10.78
C ASN A 8 -16.44 -6.05 12.14
N ALA A 9 -16.07 -4.75 12.17
CA ALA A 9 -15.52 -4.07 13.33
C ALA A 9 -14.18 -4.64 13.87
N PHE A 10 -13.50 -5.51 13.12
CA PHE A 10 -12.14 -5.92 13.45
C PHE A 10 -11.17 -4.76 13.27
N GLN A 11 -10.52 -4.35 14.36
CA GLN A 11 -9.56 -3.26 14.39
C GLN A 11 -8.21 -3.75 14.87
N VAL A 12 -7.15 -3.21 14.28
CA VAL A 12 -5.77 -3.49 14.66
C VAL A 12 -5.04 -2.20 15.01
N THR A 13 -4.15 -2.27 16.01
CA THR A 13 -3.24 -1.17 16.32
C THR A 13 -2.13 -1.05 15.27
N HIS A 14 -1.36 0.04 15.31
CA HIS A 14 -0.26 0.23 14.38
C HIS A 14 0.79 -0.86 14.54
N GLU A 15 1.10 -1.21 15.78
CA GLU A 15 2.10 -2.21 16.15
C GLU A 15 1.66 -3.60 15.67
N GLN A 16 0.38 -3.93 15.84
CA GLN A 16 -0.21 -5.18 15.33
C GLN A 16 -0.15 -5.24 13.80
N PHE A 17 -0.51 -4.14 13.13
CA PHE A 17 -0.40 -4.04 11.67
C PHE A 17 1.04 -4.21 11.18
N GLN A 18 2.01 -3.55 11.82
CA GLN A 18 3.42 -3.71 11.49
C GLN A 18 3.89 -5.16 11.63
N GLN A 19 3.46 -5.87 12.67
CA GLN A 19 3.77 -7.30 12.84
C GLN A 19 3.14 -8.13 11.72
N LEU A 20 1.87 -7.88 11.39
CA LEU A 20 1.14 -8.57 10.32
C LEU A 20 1.82 -8.44 8.96
N VAL A 21 2.18 -7.23 8.54
CA VAL A 21 2.81 -7.02 7.21
C VAL A 21 4.26 -7.52 7.16
N ARG A 22 4.96 -7.57 8.30
CA ARG A 22 6.33 -8.12 8.37
C ARG A 22 6.37 -9.62 8.11
N VAL A 23 5.38 -10.36 8.63
CA VAL A 23 5.32 -11.82 8.47
C VAL A 23 4.56 -12.25 7.20
N ASN A 24 3.65 -11.40 6.68
CA ASN A 24 2.89 -11.68 5.45
C ASN A 24 3.30 -10.73 4.31
N ARG A 25 4.58 -10.75 3.92
CA ARG A 25 5.13 -9.79 2.94
C ARG A 25 4.47 -9.82 1.55
N ASP A 26 3.89 -10.96 1.19
CA ASP A 26 3.20 -11.13 -0.10
C ASP A 26 1.78 -10.52 -0.09
N TRP A 27 1.26 -10.17 1.09
CA TRP A 27 -0.08 -9.61 1.22
C TRP A 27 0.00 -8.09 1.16
N ARG A 28 -0.85 -7.51 0.29
CA ARG A 28 -1.05 -6.06 0.23
C ARG A 28 -2.15 -5.69 1.21
N LEU A 29 -1.74 -5.17 2.37
CA LEU A 29 -2.62 -4.77 3.45
C LEU A 29 -2.45 -3.28 3.71
N GLU A 30 -3.56 -2.61 4.00
CA GLU A 30 -3.60 -1.24 4.49
C GLU A 30 -4.36 -1.19 5.83
N ARG A 31 -4.14 -0.14 6.61
CA ARG A 31 -4.86 0.14 7.86
C ARG A 31 -5.47 1.53 7.80
N THR A 32 -6.77 1.63 8.03
CA THR A 32 -7.44 2.93 8.14
C THR A 32 -7.04 3.64 9.43
N ALA A 33 -7.32 4.95 9.53
CA ALA A 33 -7.05 5.72 10.75
C ALA A 33 -7.87 5.23 11.95
N THR A 34 -9.02 4.60 11.70
CA THR A 34 -9.87 3.96 12.72
C THR A 34 -9.42 2.53 13.06
N GLY A 35 -8.33 2.05 12.46
CA GLY A 35 -7.74 0.74 12.75
C GLY A 35 -8.30 -0.41 11.91
N GLU A 36 -9.20 -0.16 10.96
CA GLU A 36 -9.75 -1.22 10.11
C GLU A 36 -8.69 -1.73 9.14
N LEU A 37 -8.59 -3.06 9.00
CA LEU A 37 -7.67 -3.70 8.06
C LEU A 37 -8.34 -3.81 6.68
N VAL A 38 -7.63 -3.40 5.63
CA VAL A 38 -8.09 -3.48 4.25
C VAL A 38 -7.13 -4.35 3.46
N SER A 39 -7.66 -5.35 2.75
CA SER A 39 -6.89 -6.14 1.80
C SER A 39 -7.03 -5.56 0.40
N MET A 40 -5.90 -5.22 -0.21
CA MET A 40 -5.87 -4.69 -1.57
C MET A 40 -5.72 -5.85 -2.56
N PRO A 41 -6.74 -6.14 -3.39
CA PRO A 41 -6.62 -7.18 -4.40
C PRO A 41 -5.54 -6.81 -5.42
N PRO A 42 -4.93 -7.80 -6.10
CA PRO A 42 -4.00 -7.53 -7.17
C PRO A 42 -4.67 -6.70 -8.28
N THR A 43 -3.93 -5.75 -8.83
CA THR A 43 -4.40 -4.95 -9.96
C THR A 43 -4.42 -5.80 -11.22
N GLY A 44 -5.48 -5.68 -12.02
CA GLY A 44 -5.56 -6.31 -13.34
C GLY A 44 -4.57 -5.71 -14.34
N SER A 45 -4.32 -6.41 -15.44
CA SER A 45 -3.33 -6.01 -16.47
C SER A 45 -3.57 -4.61 -17.02
N ILE A 46 -4.83 -4.22 -17.26
CA ILE A 46 -5.19 -2.88 -17.77
C ILE A 46 -4.79 -1.80 -16.76
N THR A 47 -5.15 -1.98 -15.49
CA THR A 47 -4.77 -1.04 -14.41
C THR A 47 -3.26 -1.00 -14.23
N SER A 48 -2.60 -2.16 -14.26
CA SER A 48 -1.14 -2.25 -14.13
C SER A 48 -0.41 -1.55 -15.27
N ASN A 49 -0.88 -1.69 -16.51
CA ASN A 49 -0.28 -1.01 -17.66
C ASN A 49 -0.40 0.51 -17.56
N ARG A 50 -1.56 1.02 -17.12
CA ARG A 50 -1.76 2.46 -16.88
C ARG A 50 -0.89 2.99 -15.75
N ASN A 51 -0.80 2.25 -14.64
CA ASN A 51 0.09 2.62 -13.53
C ASN A 51 1.54 2.71 -13.98
N LEU A 52 2.01 1.75 -14.80
CA LEU A 52 3.38 1.75 -15.31
C LEU A 52 3.70 2.99 -16.13
N ASP A 53 2.80 3.43 -17.01
CA ASP A 53 2.99 4.63 -17.82
C ASP A 53 3.15 5.89 -16.95
N ILE A 54 2.27 6.04 -15.94
CA ILE A 54 2.31 7.17 -15.00
C ILE A 54 3.58 7.12 -14.13
N GLU A 55 3.89 5.96 -13.55
CA GLU A 55 5.05 5.76 -12.67
C GLU A 55 6.36 6.03 -13.44
N GLY A 56 6.46 5.57 -14.69
CA GLY A 56 7.63 5.79 -15.54
C GLY A 56 7.90 7.26 -15.83
N GLN A 57 6.86 8.03 -16.15
CA GLN A 57 6.96 9.47 -16.39
C GLN A 57 7.38 10.23 -15.12
N LEU A 58 6.73 9.94 -13.99
CA LEU A 58 7.04 10.58 -12.71
C LEU A 58 8.47 10.28 -12.23
N TRP A 59 8.89 9.02 -12.36
CA TRP A 59 10.24 8.59 -12.00
C TRP A 59 11.30 9.30 -12.86
N LEU A 60 11.10 9.36 -14.17
CA LEU A 60 12.05 10.01 -15.07
C LEU A 60 12.18 11.50 -14.77
N TRP A 61 11.05 12.19 -14.59
CA TRP A 61 11.04 13.60 -14.19
C TRP A 61 11.80 13.82 -12.89
N ASN A 62 11.52 13.05 -11.84
CA ASN A 62 12.18 13.21 -10.55
C ASN A 62 13.69 12.92 -10.64
N ARG A 63 14.10 11.95 -11.46
CA ARG A 63 15.52 11.63 -11.69
C ARG A 63 16.26 12.77 -12.39
N GLN A 64 15.60 13.49 -13.30
CA GLN A 64 16.17 14.64 -14.01
C GLN A 64 16.25 15.88 -13.12
N THR A 65 15.19 16.17 -12.36
CA THR A 65 15.09 17.40 -11.56
C THR A 65 15.74 17.28 -10.18
N ARG A 66 15.87 16.05 -9.65
CA ARG A 66 16.43 15.73 -8.31
C ARG A 66 15.72 16.45 -7.17
N LEU A 67 14.40 16.64 -7.29
CA LEU A 67 13.60 17.35 -6.29
C LEU A 67 13.12 16.46 -5.14
N GLY A 68 13.24 15.14 -5.24
CA GLY A 68 12.84 14.24 -4.18
C GLY A 68 12.99 12.76 -4.54
N GLN A 69 12.04 11.95 -4.08
CA GLN A 69 11.96 10.51 -4.31
C GLN A 69 10.58 10.16 -4.88
N ALA A 70 10.54 9.22 -5.82
CA ALA A 70 9.32 8.69 -6.40
C ALA A 70 9.14 7.24 -5.94
N PHE A 71 7.91 6.86 -5.62
CA PHE A 71 7.54 5.53 -5.14
C PHE A 71 6.42 4.98 -6.04
N ASN A 72 6.35 3.66 -6.18
CA ASN A 72 5.27 3.03 -6.93
C ASN A 72 4.00 2.91 -6.06
N SER A 73 2.92 2.48 -6.70
CA SER A 73 1.60 2.29 -6.07
C SER A 73 1.53 1.20 -4.96
N SER A 74 2.64 0.52 -4.66
CA SER A 74 2.73 -0.50 -3.60
C SER A 74 3.65 -0.11 -2.44
N GLY A 75 4.18 1.12 -2.44
CA GLY A 75 4.98 1.63 -1.33
C GLY A 75 4.11 1.84 -0.08
N GLY A 76 4.59 1.37 1.08
CA GLY A 76 3.91 1.54 2.36
C GLY A 76 4.28 2.84 3.07
N PHE A 77 3.29 3.59 3.55
CA PHE A 77 3.43 4.87 4.23
C PHE A 77 2.59 4.93 5.50
N HIS A 78 3.22 5.32 6.60
CA HIS A 78 2.52 5.72 7.82
C HIS A 78 2.17 7.21 7.74
N LEU A 79 0.89 7.55 7.82
CA LEU A 79 0.39 8.90 7.62
C LEU A 79 0.13 9.62 8.95
N PRO A 80 0.20 10.97 9.01
CA PRO A 80 0.00 11.74 10.23
C PRO A 80 -1.37 11.56 10.91
N ASN A 81 -2.38 11.10 10.15
CA ASN A 81 -3.70 10.77 10.68
C ASN A 81 -3.77 9.37 11.34
N GLY A 82 -2.64 8.66 11.42
CA GLY A 82 -2.53 7.33 12.01
C GLY A 82 -2.84 6.17 11.05
N SER A 83 -3.20 6.42 9.79
CA SER A 83 -3.41 5.35 8.80
C SER A 83 -2.10 4.82 8.21
N ASP A 84 -2.12 3.58 7.75
CA ASP A 84 -1.02 2.92 7.04
C ASP A 84 -1.51 2.56 5.62
N ARG A 85 -0.90 3.12 4.57
CA ARG A 85 -1.31 2.98 3.16
C ARG A 85 -0.22 2.38 2.30
#